data_AF-A0A7W4GKY3-F1
#
_entry.id   AF-A0A7W4GKY3-F1
#
_cell.length_a   1.000
_cell.length_b   1.000
_cell.length_c   1.000
_cell.angle_alpha   90.00
_cell.angle_beta   90.00
_cell.angle_gamma   90.00
#
_symmetry.space_group_name_H-M   'P 1'
#
loop_
_entity.id
_entity.type
_entity.pdbx_description
1 polymer ?
#
loop_
_entity_poly.entity_id
_entity_poly.type
_entity_poly.pdbx_seq_one_letter_code
_entity_poly.pdbx_strand_id
1 'polypeptide(L)'
;MFEALPLSPVALIAGVGVFTLFIVILISKVKRAIQKQLDQSRLQVRNLDKELQKSSKQLLEVRSVVVGLGQKVTEQQDLIKHLNERIVELEHVDTDGRLYTRATKMVQLGAGINELIEECELPKAEAELMMSLQNKLAGKEKIPSLRSNPSSYDEQPDASHKRRDPTRRR
;
A
#
# COMPACT_ATOMS: atom_id res chain seq x y z
N MET A 1 45.47 -92.70 -7.60
CA MET A 1 44.67 -92.66 -8.83
C MET A 1 44.18 -91.24 -9.07
N PHE A 2 45.09 -90.36 -9.52
CA PHE A 2 44.75 -89.03 -10.06
C PHE A 2 45.40 -89.01 -11.44
N GLU A 3 44.67 -89.51 -12.44
CA GLU A 3 45.06 -89.31 -13.84
C GLU A 3 44.95 -87.82 -14.13
N ALA A 4 46.10 -87.20 -14.37
CA ALA A 4 46.18 -85.84 -14.86
C ALA A 4 45.47 -85.78 -16.22
N LEU A 5 44.32 -85.12 -16.28
CA LEU A 5 43.67 -84.79 -17.55
C LEU A 5 44.70 -84.07 -18.45
N PRO A 6 44.90 -84.49 -19.71
CA PRO A 6 45.74 -83.75 -20.62
C PRO A 6 45.09 -82.38 -20.82
N LEU A 7 45.78 -81.34 -20.36
CA LEU A 7 45.34 -79.94 -20.45
C LEU A 7 45.38 -79.53 -21.93
N SER A 8 44.38 -79.95 -22.69
CA SER A 8 44.27 -79.60 -24.10
C SER A 8 44.06 -78.07 -24.21
N PRO A 9 44.70 -77.38 -25.17
CA PRO A 9 44.54 -75.94 -25.35
C PRO A 9 43.08 -75.52 -25.54
N VAL A 10 42.23 -76.44 -26.00
CA VAL A 10 40.78 -76.27 -26.15
C VAL A 10 40.08 -76.04 -24.81
N ALA A 11 40.48 -76.75 -23.75
CA ALA A 11 39.90 -76.59 -22.41
C ALA A 11 40.20 -75.22 -21.80
N LEU A 12 41.40 -74.67 -22.05
CA LEU A 12 41.77 -73.33 -21.59
C LEU A 12 40.97 -72.24 -22.30
N ILE A 13 40.80 -72.34 -23.62
CA ILE A 13 40.02 -71.38 -24.41
C ILE A 13 38.55 -71.38 -23.96
N ALA A 14 37.98 -72.56 -23.72
CA ALA A 14 36.62 -72.69 -23.20
C ALA A 14 36.47 -72.05 -21.81
N GLY A 15 37.42 -72.28 -20.90
CA GLY A 15 37.42 -71.67 -19.57
C GLY A 15 37.47 -70.14 -19.60
N VAL A 16 38.32 -69.56 -20.45
CA VAL A 16 38.41 -68.10 -20.64
C VAL A 16 37.11 -67.54 -21.24
N GLY A 17 36.50 -68.24 -22.19
CA GLY A 17 35.19 -67.86 -22.75
C GLY A 17 34.08 -67.81 -21.71
N VAL A 18 34.00 -68.82 -20.84
CA VAL A 18 33.01 -68.85 -19.75
C VAL A 18 33.29 -67.76 -18.72
N PHE A 19 34.56 -67.54 -18.36
CA PHE A 19 34.96 -66.52 -17.40
C PHE A 19 34.68 -65.09 -17.90
N THR A 20 34.98 -64.81 -19.17
CA THR A 20 34.65 -63.51 -19.80
C THR A 20 33.15 -63.29 -19.88
N LEU A 21 32.37 -64.31 -20.26
CA LEU A 21 30.91 -64.24 -20.26
C LEU A 21 30.35 -63.99 -18.85
N PHE A 22 30.89 -64.65 -17.83
CA PHE A 22 30.51 -64.42 -16.44
C PHE A 22 30.78 -62.98 -15.99
N ILE A 23 31.95 -62.43 -16.31
CA ILE A 23 32.30 -61.02 -16.04
C ILE A 23 31.32 -60.06 -16.74
N VAL A 24 31.00 -60.31 -18.01
CA VAL A 24 30.05 -59.47 -18.78
C VAL A 24 28.66 -59.46 -18.13
N ILE A 25 28.19 -60.60 -17.62
CA ILE A 25 26.91 -60.69 -16.89
C ILE A 25 26.95 -59.88 -15.59
N LEU A 26 28.04 -59.98 -14.82
CA LEU A 26 28.20 -59.21 -13.58
C LEU A 26 28.23 -57.70 -13.85
N ILE A 27 29.02 -57.25 -14.84
CA ILE A 27 29.07 -55.84 -15.24
C ILE A 27 27.69 -55.36 -15.71
N SER A 28 26.95 -56.18 -16.45
CA SER A 28 25.60 -55.85 -16.92
C SER A 28 24.61 -55.69 -15.75
N LYS A 29 24.69 -56.56 -14.73
CA LYS A 29 23.88 -56.48 -13.51
C LYS A 29 24.20 -55.21 -12.71
N VAL A 30 25.49 -54.91 -12.49
CA VAL A 30 25.93 -53.71 -11.77
C VAL A 30 25.55 -52.44 -12.51
N LYS A 31 25.76 -52.37 -13.83
CA LYS A 31 25.34 -51.23 -14.67
C LYS A 31 23.84 -51.00 -14.58
N ARG A 32 23.01 -52.06 -14.64
CA ARG A 32 21.55 -51.94 -14.48
C ARG A 32 21.16 -51.42 -13.08
N ALA A 33 21.85 -51.86 -12.03
CA ALA A 33 21.59 -51.39 -10.67
C ALA A 33 21.94 -49.90 -10.52
N ILE A 34 23.10 -49.46 -11.05
CA ILE A 34 23.53 -48.06 -11.03
C ILE A 34 22.57 -47.18 -11.82
N GLN A 35 22.14 -47.61 -13.01
CA GLN A 35 21.19 -46.86 -13.83
C GLN A 35 19.85 -46.67 -13.11
N LYS A 36 19.33 -47.73 -12.46
CA LYS A 36 18.11 -47.61 -11.64
C LYS A 36 18.25 -46.60 -10.52
N GLN A 37 19.39 -46.59 -9.82
CA GLN A 37 19.64 -45.61 -8.76
C GLN A 37 19.75 -44.19 -9.31
N LEU A 38 20.45 -44.00 -10.44
CA LEU A 38 20.53 -42.71 -11.11
C LEU A 38 19.15 -42.20 -11.54
N ASP A 39 18.30 -43.06 -12.08
CA ASP A 39 16.94 -42.69 -12.47
C ASP A 39 16.10 -42.29 -11.25
N GLN A 40 16.20 -43.02 -10.14
CA GLN A 40 15.53 -42.66 -8.89
C GLN A 40 16.01 -41.32 -8.34
N SER A 41 17.33 -41.09 -8.28
CA SER A 41 17.90 -39.81 -7.85
C SER A 41 17.48 -38.67 -8.77
N ARG A 42 17.44 -38.89 -10.10
CA ARG A 42 16.95 -37.89 -11.06
C ARG A 42 15.48 -37.54 -10.82
N LEU A 43 14.64 -38.53 -10.52
CA LEU A 43 13.24 -38.28 -10.19
C LEU A 43 13.10 -37.47 -8.89
N GLN A 44 13.88 -37.78 -7.86
CA GLN A 44 13.89 -37.02 -6.60
C GLN A 44 14.31 -35.57 -6.84
N VAL A 45 15.40 -35.33 -7.58
CA VAL A 45 15.86 -33.98 -7.94
C VAL A 45 14.79 -33.22 -8.71
N ARG A 46 14.13 -33.85 -9.69
CA ARG A 46 13.03 -33.21 -10.43
C ARG A 46 11.82 -32.88 -9.54
N ASN A 47 11.52 -33.70 -8.55
CA ASN A 47 10.42 -33.43 -7.63
C ASN A 47 10.77 -32.27 -6.69
N LEU A 48 11.98 -32.25 -6.15
CA LEU A 48 12.49 -31.15 -5.33
C LEU A 48 12.51 -29.82 -6.11
N ASP A 49 12.96 -29.85 -7.37
CA ASP A 49 12.95 -28.65 -8.22
C ASP A 49 11.52 -28.14 -8.45
N LYS A 50 10.55 -29.03 -8.67
CA LYS A 50 9.13 -28.65 -8.76
C LYS A 50 8.60 -28.05 -7.47
N GLU A 51 8.98 -28.58 -6.31
CA GLU A 51 8.58 -28.04 -5.00
C GLU A 51 9.19 -26.66 -4.76
N LEU A 52 10.47 -26.47 -5.09
CA LEU A 52 11.12 -25.16 -5.05
C LEU A 52 10.44 -24.16 -5.98
N GLN A 53 10.11 -24.55 -7.21
CA GLN A 53 9.38 -23.69 -8.13
C GLN A 53 7.99 -23.32 -7.63
N LYS A 54 7.25 -24.27 -7.02
CA LYS A 54 5.94 -24.00 -6.41
C LYS A 54 6.08 -23.01 -5.25
N SER A 55 7.02 -23.24 -4.34
CA SER A 55 7.28 -22.34 -3.21
C SER A 55 7.71 -20.95 -3.69
N SER A 56 8.59 -20.88 -4.69
CA SER A 56 9.01 -19.61 -5.29
C SER A 56 7.84 -18.84 -5.90
N LYS A 57 6.86 -19.52 -6.53
CA LYS A 57 5.65 -18.87 -7.04
C LYS A 57 4.77 -18.34 -5.90
N GLN A 58 4.56 -19.14 -4.86
CA GLN A 58 3.82 -18.71 -3.67
C GLN A 58 4.46 -17.50 -3.00
N LEU A 59 5.80 -17.46 -2.89
CA LEU A 59 6.52 -16.30 -2.35
C LEU A 59 6.31 -15.05 -3.21
N LEU A 60 6.22 -15.21 -4.54
CA LEU A 60 5.97 -14.11 -5.47
C LEU A 60 4.54 -13.56 -5.31
N GLU A 61 3.56 -14.44 -5.12
CA GLU A 61 2.17 -14.09 -4.81
C GLU A 61 2.06 -13.40 -3.44
N VAL A 62 2.71 -13.92 -2.40
CA VAL A 62 2.73 -13.28 -1.08
C VAL A 62 3.39 -11.91 -1.16
N ARG A 63 4.49 -11.77 -1.91
CA ARG A 63 5.15 -10.48 -2.11
C ARG A 63 4.22 -9.46 -2.75
N SER A 64 3.44 -9.85 -3.76
CA SER A 64 2.50 -8.92 -4.42
C SER A 64 1.38 -8.49 -3.46
N VAL A 65 0.85 -9.42 -2.66
CA VAL A 65 -0.15 -9.12 -1.62
C VAL A 65 0.40 -8.15 -0.58
N VAL A 66 1.62 -8.40 -0.07
CA VAL A 66 2.26 -7.52 0.93
C VAL A 66 2.49 -6.11 0.39
N VAL A 67 2.93 -5.97 -0.87
CA VAL A 67 3.07 -4.66 -1.52
C VAL A 67 1.72 -3.95 -1.62
N GLY A 68 0.66 -4.66 -2.02
CA GLY A 68 -0.69 -4.08 -2.09
C GLY A 68 -1.22 -3.65 -0.72
N LEU A 69 -0.97 -4.43 0.33
CA LEU A 69 -1.31 -4.07 1.70
C LEU A 69 -0.54 -2.83 2.18
N GLY A 70 0.76 -2.71 1.85
CA GLY A 70 1.56 -1.53 2.16
C GLY A 70 1.00 -0.25 1.54
N GLN A 71 0.54 -0.31 0.29
CA GLN A 71 -0.15 0.81 -0.36
C GLN A 71 -1.45 1.18 0.37
N LYS A 72 -2.26 0.18 0.78
CA LYS A 72 -3.50 0.41 1.53
C LYS A 72 -3.27 1.02 2.90
N VAL A 73 -2.23 0.58 3.62
CA VAL A 73 -1.84 1.18 4.90
C VAL A 73 -1.39 2.62 4.73
N THR A 74 -0.64 2.92 3.67
CA THR A 74 -0.20 4.30 3.36
C THR A 74 -1.40 5.19 3.04
N GLU A 75 -2.34 4.71 2.23
CA GLU A 75 -3.59 5.42 1.91
C GLU A 75 -4.41 5.70 3.18
N GLN A 76 -4.55 4.71 4.07
CA GLN A 76 -5.22 4.92 5.35
C GLN A 76 -4.49 5.91 6.26
N GLN A 77 -3.16 5.87 6.28
CA GLN A 77 -2.35 6.80 7.06
C GLN A 77 -2.54 8.24 6.57
N ASP A 78 -2.59 8.46 5.25
CA ASP A 78 -2.89 9.78 4.67
C ASP A 78 -4.30 10.26 5.04
N LEU A 79 -5.30 9.37 4.99
CA LEU A 79 -6.66 9.70 5.42
C LEU A 79 -6.73 10.09 6.89
N ILE A 80 -6.07 9.33 7.77
CA ILE A 80 -5.99 9.63 9.20
C ILE A 80 -5.33 10.99 9.42
N LYS A 81 -4.26 11.29 8.68
CA LYS A 81 -3.54 12.55 8.79
C LYS A 81 -4.42 13.74 8.40
N HIS A 82 -5.11 13.63 7.27
CA HIS A 82 -6.06 14.65 6.83
C HIS A 82 -7.23 14.80 7.81
N LEU A 83 -7.75 13.70 8.37
CA LEU A 83 -8.80 13.77 9.40
C LEU A 83 -8.31 14.50 10.65
N ASN A 84 -7.08 14.24 11.07
CA ASN A 84 -6.49 14.89 12.24
C ASN A 84 -6.33 16.40 12.00
N GLU A 85 -5.84 16.81 10.83
CA GLU A 85 -5.77 18.23 10.44
C GLU A 85 -7.16 18.90 10.52
N ARG A 86 -8.22 18.22 10.04
CA ARG A 86 -9.60 18.72 10.14
C ARG A 86 -10.13 18.78 11.57
N ILE A 87 -9.77 17.84 12.43
CA ILE A 87 -10.15 17.85 13.84
C ILE A 87 -9.51 19.05 14.54
N VAL A 88 -8.22 19.30 14.30
CA VAL A 88 -7.52 20.46 14.88
C VAL A 88 -8.15 21.77 14.40
N GLU A 89 -8.50 21.88 13.13
CA GLU A 89 -9.22 23.04 12.57
C GLU A 89 -10.59 23.25 13.26
N LEU A 90 -11.37 22.17 13.42
CA LEU A 90 -12.68 22.23 14.08
C LEU A 90 -12.57 22.57 15.57
N GLU A 91 -11.56 22.06 16.27
CA GLU A 91 -11.31 22.36 17.67
C GLU A 91 -10.98 23.84 17.90
N HIS A 92 -10.20 24.45 17.01
CA HIS A 92 -9.93 25.89 17.06
C HIS A 92 -11.21 26.70 16.84
N VAL A 93 -12.03 26.34 15.84
CA VAL A 93 -13.30 27.03 15.55
C VAL A 93 -14.29 26.92 16.71
N ASP A 94 -14.40 25.76 17.38
CA ASP A 94 -15.29 25.60 18.53
C ASP A 94 -14.81 26.41 19.74
N THR A 95 -13.49 26.47 19.96
CA THR A 95 -12.89 27.26 21.04
C THR A 95 -13.18 28.75 20.83
N ASP A 96 -12.90 29.27 19.63
CA ASP A 96 -13.18 30.67 19.28
C ASP A 96 -14.68 30.97 19.36
N GLY A 97 -15.53 30.10 18.82
CA GLY A 97 -16.99 30.25 18.85
C GLY A 97 -17.56 30.33 20.27
N ARG A 98 -17.01 29.56 21.22
CA ARG A 98 -17.38 29.62 22.64
C ARG A 98 -16.94 30.94 23.28
N LEU A 99 -15.74 31.43 22.98
CA LEU A 99 -15.24 32.73 23.46
C LEU A 99 -16.14 33.88 22.96
N TYR A 100 -16.44 33.91 21.65
CA TYR A 100 -17.31 34.93 21.06
C TYR A 100 -18.75 34.88 21.58
N THR A 101 -19.29 33.68 21.78
CA THR A 101 -20.65 33.51 22.33
C THR A 101 -20.72 33.99 23.79
N ARG A 102 -19.68 33.72 24.58
CA ARG A 102 -19.56 34.21 25.96
C ARG A 102 -19.43 35.73 26.00
N ALA A 103 -18.52 36.30 25.20
CA ALA A 103 -18.31 37.74 25.11
C ALA A 103 -19.59 38.48 24.69
N THR A 104 -20.30 37.97 23.69
CA THR A 104 -21.58 38.56 23.23
C THR A 104 -22.60 38.65 24.37
N LYS A 105 -22.71 37.60 25.21
CA LYS A 105 -23.60 37.63 26.38
C LYS A 105 -23.17 38.67 27.42
N MET A 106 -21.86 38.81 27.68
CA MET A 106 -21.37 39.82 28.63
C MET A 106 -21.61 41.25 28.14
N VAL A 107 -21.41 41.53 26.84
CA VAL A 107 -21.72 42.84 26.27
C VAL A 107 -23.22 43.16 26.34
N GLN A 108 -24.10 42.18 26.10
CA GLN A 108 -25.55 42.37 26.25
C GLN A 108 -25.97 42.69 27.69
N LEU A 109 -25.25 42.18 28.68
CA LEU A 109 -25.44 42.49 30.10
C LEU A 109 -24.80 43.82 30.51
N GLY A 110 -24.08 44.50 29.60
CA GLY A 110 -23.47 45.81 29.84
C GLY A 110 -22.02 45.77 30.32
N ALA A 111 -21.31 44.65 30.16
CA ALA A 111 -19.89 44.55 30.50
C ALA A 111 -19.03 45.55 29.70
N GLY A 112 -17.98 46.06 30.35
CA GLY A 112 -17.06 47.03 29.75
C GLY A 112 -15.95 46.39 28.89
N ILE A 113 -15.26 47.19 28.07
CA ILE A 113 -14.15 46.74 27.20
C ILE A 113 -13.06 46.01 28.00
N ASN A 114 -12.64 46.55 29.15
CA ASN A 114 -11.55 45.96 29.93
C ASN A 114 -11.94 44.60 30.53
N GLU A 115 -13.20 44.46 30.92
CA GLU A 115 -13.76 43.23 31.49
C GLU A 115 -13.86 42.13 30.42
N LEU A 116 -14.17 42.50 29.16
CA LEU A 116 -14.14 41.58 28.02
C LEU A 116 -12.73 41.08 27.70
N ILE A 117 -11.73 41.96 27.78
CA ILE A 117 -10.32 41.61 27.50
C ILE A 117 -9.80 40.63 28.55
N GLU A 118 -10.12 40.86 29.83
CA GLU A 118 -9.63 40.04 30.94
C GLU A 118 -10.35 38.69 31.06
N GLU A 119 -11.68 38.65 30.89
CA GLU A 119 -12.48 37.45 31.14
C GLU A 119 -12.74 36.57 29.90
N CYS A 120 -12.67 37.14 28.70
CA CYS A 120 -12.78 36.39 27.43
C CYS A 120 -11.47 36.30 26.66
N GLU A 121 -10.36 36.83 27.21
CA GLU A 121 -9.02 36.83 26.60
C GLU A 121 -8.99 37.40 25.17
N LEU A 122 -9.91 38.31 24.85
CA LEU A 122 -10.04 38.92 23.53
C LEU A 122 -9.02 40.07 23.35
N PRO A 123 -8.40 40.20 22.17
CA PRO A 123 -7.58 41.37 21.86
C PRO A 123 -8.42 42.64 21.82
N LYS A 124 -7.80 43.77 22.21
CA LYS A 124 -8.47 45.07 22.34
C LYS A 124 -9.31 45.48 21.12
N ALA A 125 -8.79 45.25 19.91
CA ALA A 125 -9.48 45.61 18.67
C ALA A 125 -10.78 44.80 18.46
N GLU A 126 -10.82 43.53 18.87
CA GLU A 126 -12.02 42.67 18.76
C GLU A 126 -13.08 43.03 19.81
N ALA A 127 -12.66 43.35 21.03
CA ALA A 127 -13.56 43.84 22.08
C ALA A 127 -14.23 45.17 21.69
N GLU A 128 -13.46 46.11 21.13
CA GLU A 128 -13.99 47.38 20.61
C GLU A 128 -15.00 47.17 19.47
N LEU A 129 -14.71 46.24 18.55
CA LEU A 129 -15.61 45.88 17.46
C LEU A 129 -16.93 45.28 17.99
N MET A 130 -16.86 44.33 18.93
CA MET A 130 -18.04 43.70 19.54
C MET A 130 -18.95 44.73 20.23
N MET A 131 -18.38 45.70 20.96
CA MET A 131 -19.15 46.79 21.56
C MET A 131 -19.78 47.73 20.53
N SER A 132 -19.06 48.11 19.46
CA SER A 132 -19.63 48.93 18.38
C SER A 132 -20.78 48.21 17.68
N LEU A 133 -20.63 46.91 17.41
CA LEU A 133 -21.69 46.09 16.80
C LEU A 133 -22.95 46.06 17.65
N GLN A 134 -22.82 45.81 18.97
CA GLN A 134 -23.97 45.83 19.88
C GLN A 134 -24.60 47.22 20.02
N ASN A 135 -23.80 48.29 20.04
CA ASN A 135 -24.30 49.66 20.05
C ASN A 135 -25.09 49.99 18.77
N LYS A 136 -24.67 49.45 17.61
CA LYS A 136 -25.39 49.58 16.33
C LYS A 136 -26.68 48.75 16.31
N LEU A 137 -26.66 47.52 16.84
CA LEU A 137 -27.84 46.65 16.97
C LEU A 137 -28.88 47.20 17.97
N ALA A 138 -28.42 47.80 19.07
CA ALA A 138 -29.24 48.46 20.08
C ALA A 138 -29.72 49.87 19.66
N GLY A 139 -29.46 50.28 18.40
CA GLY A 139 -29.99 51.52 17.82
C GLY A 139 -29.30 52.82 18.26
N LYS A 140 -28.11 52.75 18.89
CA LYS A 140 -27.35 53.91 19.36
C LYS A 140 -26.41 54.53 18.30
N GLU A 141 -26.12 53.83 17.20
CA GLU A 141 -25.31 54.33 16.06
C GLU A 141 -25.93 53.96 14.70
N LYS A 142 -25.80 54.84 13.69
CA LYS A 142 -26.20 54.51 12.30
C LYS A 142 -25.25 53.44 11.75
N ILE A 143 -25.82 52.32 11.27
CA ILE A 143 -25.11 51.26 10.56
C ILE A 143 -24.42 51.89 9.34
N PRO A 144 -23.07 51.86 9.23
CA PRO A 144 -22.42 52.14 7.96
C PRO A 144 -22.89 51.08 6.96
N SER A 145 -23.48 51.51 5.84
CA SER A 145 -23.92 50.62 4.78
C SER A 145 -22.74 49.78 4.31
N LEU A 146 -22.69 48.52 4.75
CA LEU A 146 -21.77 47.53 4.21
C LEU A 146 -22.07 47.44 2.72
N ARG A 147 -21.13 47.92 1.90
CA ARG A 147 -21.20 47.80 0.46
C ARG A 147 -21.00 46.32 0.13
N SER A 148 -22.07 45.53 0.20
CA SER A 148 -22.11 44.24 -0.45
C SER A 148 -22.07 44.50 -1.95
N ASN A 149 -20.90 44.31 -2.55
CA ASN A 149 -20.81 44.17 -4.00
C ASN A 149 -20.48 42.71 -4.32
N PRO A 150 -21.45 41.77 -4.26
CA PRO A 150 -21.24 40.38 -4.64
C PRO A 150 -21.44 40.20 -6.16
N SER A 151 -20.87 41.09 -6.97
CA SER A 151 -21.10 41.10 -8.42
C SER A 151 -19.79 41.25 -9.18
N SER A 152 -18.99 40.18 -9.23
CA SER A 152 -17.99 39.94 -10.28
C SER A 152 -17.51 38.48 -10.32
N TYR A 153 -18.41 37.53 -10.10
CA TYR A 153 -18.22 36.13 -10.51
C TYR A 153 -19.54 35.63 -11.08
N ASP A 154 -19.86 36.10 -12.28
CA ASP A 154 -20.41 35.29 -13.37
C ASP A 154 -20.78 36.21 -14.53
N GLU A 155 -19.90 36.26 -15.53
CA GLU A 155 -20.34 36.22 -16.93
C GLU A 155 -19.14 35.81 -17.80
N GLN A 156 -18.76 34.55 -17.71
CA GLN A 156 -17.88 33.94 -18.70
C GLN A 156 -18.79 33.36 -19.80
N PRO A 157 -18.83 33.95 -21.01
CA PRO A 157 -19.71 33.45 -22.05
C PRO A 157 -19.23 32.06 -22.48
N ASP A 158 -20.14 31.11 -22.36
CA ASP A 158 -20.05 29.76 -22.91
C ASP A 158 -19.89 29.85 -24.43
N ALA A 159 -18.64 29.88 -24.87
CA ALA A 159 -18.25 29.88 -26.26
C ALA A 159 -17.88 28.46 -26.68
N SER A 160 -18.84 27.83 -27.34
CA SER A 160 -18.67 26.84 -28.39
C SER A 160 -18.35 25.40 -27.97
N HIS A 161 -19.45 24.67 -27.78
CA HIS A 161 -19.65 23.35 -28.38
C HIS A 161 -19.10 23.32 -29.83
N LYS A 162 -17.85 22.88 -30.01
CA LYS A 162 -17.36 22.37 -31.30
C LYS A 162 -17.01 20.91 -31.13
N ARG A 163 -18.02 20.07 -31.35
CA ARG A 163 -17.85 18.63 -31.61
C ARG A 163 -16.81 18.49 -32.72
N ARG A 164 -15.61 17.98 -32.39
CA ARG A 164 -14.67 17.50 -33.39
C ARG A 164 -15.08 16.08 -33.74
N ASP A 165 -15.60 15.95 -34.95
CA ASP A 165 -15.91 14.73 -35.68
C ASP A 165 -14.68 13.81 -35.74
N PRO A 166 -14.79 12.50 -35.42
CA PRO A 166 -13.69 11.57 -35.54
C PRO A 166 -13.64 11.02 -36.97
N THR A 167 -12.84 11.63 -37.83
CA THR A 167 -12.38 10.95 -39.04
C THR A 167 -11.11 11.58 -39.56
N ARG A 168 -10.12 10.71 -39.82
CA ARG A 168 -9.26 10.68 -41.01
C ARG A 168 -7.74 10.68 -40.73
N ARG A 169 -7.13 9.51 -41.06
CA ARG A 169 -5.74 9.27 -41.52
C ARG A 169 -4.66 9.41 -40.43
N ARG A 170 -3.66 8.54 -40.32
CA ARG A 170 -3.07 7.55 -41.24
C ARG A 170 -2.24 6.59 -40.40
#